data_AF-A0A409YJ07-F1
#
_entry.id   AF-A0A409YJ07-F1
#
_cell.length_a   1.000
_cell.length_b   1.000
_cell.length_c   1.000
_cell.angle_alpha   90.00
_cell.angle_beta   90.00
_cell.angle_gamma   90.00
#
_symmetry.space_group_name_H-M   'P 1'
#
loop_
_entity.id
_entity.type
_entity.pdbx_description
1 polymer ?
#
loop_
_entity_poly.entity_id
_entity_poly.type
_entity_poly.pdbx_seq_one_letter_code
_entity_poly.pdbx_strand_id
1 'polypeptide(L)'
;MLDTILIPGNEDMAFAVFPVLMPIDQLPFRHVGEVAEALEQLFEGVAFLHDHDIIHGDACFFNFLVDASKMVPGGWHVGAEYCQEDGWTRFKWTRRWLTRPNKYYLIDYDSSVRVKAEGDQWIAGNWGQDRSVPEMRWDEACDGYKVDVYQMGNMINDLIEDERTPSERFWVQHYNFLLQRGYKLRPRYDPQWIPSWIVDTSRLATLSEDSIASLYAFWVLDAVRVSDGKKVILKKVNTYTEELSILRDLSEPHVQNDPRCHSIPLLDVIPIPGDDDLAFAVFPPLMQIDQLPFRHVGEVAEALDQLFEGVAFLHEHDIIHGDACFFNFLVDPSKMVPKGWHFGAEYCEEDGLTRIKWTRRWLTRPNKYYLIDYDLSVRVKAEGDQWMEGQWGQDRTVPEMTGHEACNGYKVDVYQMGNIINNLIEASSCLRLVILEKDVLIECFDSTGLHGTGSI
;
A
#
# COMPACT_ATOMS: atom_id res chain seq x y z
N MET A 1 -25.82 11.71 -1.65
CA MET A 1 -25.13 12.84 -2.30
C MET A 1 -25.74 14.14 -1.78
N LEU A 2 -24.90 15.08 -1.36
CA LEU A 2 -25.31 16.39 -0.81
C LEU A 2 -25.27 17.49 -1.87
N ASP A 3 -24.27 17.46 -2.76
CA ASP A 3 -24.07 18.46 -3.80
C ASP A 3 -23.20 17.89 -4.94
N THR A 4 -23.12 18.63 -6.05
CA THR A 4 -22.20 18.37 -7.16
C THR A 4 -21.53 19.67 -7.57
N ILE A 5 -20.21 19.74 -7.44
CA ILE A 5 -19.42 20.92 -7.78
C ILE A 5 -18.77 20.68 -9.15
N LEU A 6 -19.22 21.42 -10.17
CA LEU A 6 -18.64 21.36 -11.50
C LEU A 6 -17.29 22.08 -11.54
N ILE A 7 -16.33 21.53 -12.27
CA ILE A 7 -14.99 22.12 -12.42
C ILE A 7 -15.03 23.16 -13.56
N PRO A 8 -14.75 24.45 -13.30
CA PRO A 8 -14.76 25.46 -14.35
C PRO A 8 -13.75 25.11 -15.46
N GLY A 9 -14.24 24.97 -16.70
CA GLY A 9 -13.40 24.69 -17.87
C GLY A 9 -13.07 23.21 -18.10
N ASN A 10 -13.63 22.28 -17.32
CA ASN A 10 -13.53 20.84 -17.55
C ASN A 10 -14.93 20.21 -17.48
N GLU A 11 -15.51 19.86 -18.63
CA GLU A 11 -16.85 19.28 -18.72
C GLU A 11 -16.90 17.79 -18.37
N ASP A 12 -15.74 17.13 -18.32
CA ASP A 12 -15.62 15.69 -18.09
C ASP A 12 -15.41 15.32 -16.61
N MET A 13 -15.27 16.32 -15.72
CA MET A 13 -15.02 16.09 -14.29
C MET A 13 -15.88 16.98 -13.38
N ALA A 14 -16.38 16.38 -12.30
CA ALA A 14 -17.10 17.06 -11.23
C ALA A 14 -16.75 16.45 -9.87
N PHE A 15 -16.83 17.24 -8.81
CA PHE A 15 -16.76 16.74 -7.44
C PHE A 15 -18.17 16.38 -6.96
N ALA A 16 -18.38 15.12 -6.60
CA ALA A 16 -19.55 14.71 -5.85
C ALA A 16 -19.32 14.93 -4.35
N VAL A 17 -20.23 15.65 -3.69
CA VAL A 17 -20.13 15.96 -2.27
C VAL A 17 -20.97 14.97 -1.47
N PHE A 18 -20.36 14.32 -0.49
CA PHE A 18 -20.99 13.31 0.37
C PHE A 18 -20.88 13.71 1.84
N PRO A 19 -21.78 13.19 2.72
CA PRO A 19 -21.54 13.31 4.16
C PRO A 19 -20.22 12.62 4.52
N VAL A 20 -19.54 13.14 5.55
CA VAL A 20 -18.38 12.47 6.13
C VAL A 20 -18.87 11.22 6.86
N LEU A 21 -18.42 10.06 6.40
CA LEU A 21 -18.73 8.77 6.99
C LEU A 21 -17.45 8.14 7.55
N MET A 22 -17.64 7.14 8.41
CA MET A 22 -16.55 6.41 9.06
C MET A 22 -16.54 4.96 8.55
N PRO A 23 -15.38 4.38 8.22
CA PRO A 23 -15.26 2.94 8.01
C PRO A 23 -15.85 2.15 9.18
N ILE A 24 -16.58 1.08 8.88
CA ILE A 24 -17.33 0.32 9.91
C ILE A 24 -16.43 -0.41 10.91
N ASP A 25 -15.20 -0.71 10.55
CA ASP A 25 -14.18 -1.35 11.38
C ASP A 25 -13.43 -0.37 12.28
N GLN A 26 -13.39 0.92 11.93
CA GLN A 26 -12.67 1.92 12.72
C GLN A 26 -13.18 2.02 14.17
N LEU A 27 -14.46 1.69 14.42
CA LEU A 27 -14.99 1.48 15.77
C LEU A 27 -15.46 0.02 15.93
N PRO A 28 -14.94 -0.71 16.93
CA PRO A 28 -15.18 -2.14 17.04
C PRO A 28 -16.64 -2.46 17.35
N PHE A 29 -17.14 -3.53 16.74
CA PHE A 29 -18.37 -4.19 17.15
C PHE A 29 -18.15 -4.89 18.50
N ARG A 30 -19.03 -4.63 19.47
CA ARG A 30 -18.96 -5.17 20.85
C ARG A 30 -20.21 -5.93 21.28
N HIS A 31 -21.24 -5.94 20.44
CA HIS A 31 -22.49 -6.66 20.70
C HIS A 31 -23.01 -7.25 19.39
N VAL A 32 -23.45 -8.52 19.40
CA VAL A 32 -23.94 -9.21 18.20
C VAL A 32 -25.05 -8.43 17.48
N GLY A 33 -25.88 -7.72 18.24
CA GLY A 33 -26.94 -6.90 17.65
C GLY A 33 -26.43 -5.63 16.94
N GLU A 34 -25.20 -5.17 17.19
CA GLU A 34 -24.58 -4.08 16.39
C GLU A 34 -24.22 -4.60 14.99
N VAL A 35 -23.73 -5.84 14.91
CA VAL A 35 -23.48 -6.53 13.63
C VAL A 35 -24.80 -6.79 12.90
N ALA A 36 -25.82 -7.26 13.62
CA ALA A 36 -27.14 -7.48 13.04
C ALA A 36 -27.75 -6.20 12.46
N GLU A 37 -27.68 -5.07 13.18
CA GLU A 37 -28.17 -3.76 12.68
C GLU A 37 -27.46 -3.32 11.39
N ALA A 38 -26.16 -3.57 11.28
CA ALA A 38 -25.36 -3.24 10.10
C ALA A 38 -25.72 -4.15 8.92
N LEU A 39 -25.81 -5.47 9.15
CA LEU A 39 -26.13 -6.46 8.12
C LEU A 39 -27.58 -6.32 7.60
N GLU A 40 -28.54 -6.02 8.47
CA GLU A 40 -29.92 -5.72 8.04
C GLU A 40 -29.94 -4.57 7.03
N GLN A 41 -29.22 -3.47 7.30
CA GLN A 41 -29.13 -2.34 6.37
C GLN A 41 -28.34 -2.65 5.10
N LEU A 42 -27.33 -3.52 5.16
CA LEU A 42 -26.63 -4.00 3.97
C LEU A 42 -27.59 -4.78 3.06
N PHE A 43 -28.36 -5.71 3.63
CA PHE A 43 -29.33 -6.53 2.89
C PHE A 43 -30.42 -5.67 2.26
N GLU A 44 -31.00 -4.76 3.04
CA GLU A 44 -32.00 -3.81 2.55
C GLU A 44 -31.44 -2.91 1.43
N GLY A 45 -30.20 -2.44 1.59
CA GLY A 45 -29.52 -1.58 0.62
C GLY A 45 -29.29 -2.27 -0.72
N VAL A 46 -28.71 -3.47 -0.73
CA VAL A 46 -28.45 -4.19 -1.99
C VAL A 46 -29.75 -4.68 -2.63
N ALA A 47 -30.71 -5.18 -1.84
CA ALA A 47 -32.03 -5.55 -2.36
C ALA A 47 -32.72 -4.34 -3.02
N PHE A 48 -32.63 -3.16 -2.40
CA PHE A 48 -33.16 -1.93 -2.98
C PHE A 48 -32.49 -1.58 -4.32
N LEU A 49 -31.16 -1.69 -4.43
CA LEU A 49 -30.45 -1.46 -5.69
C LEU A 49 -30.92 -2.44 -6.77
N HIS A 50 -31.01 -3.73 -6.43
CA HIS A 50 -31.44 -4.78 -7.35
C HIS A 50 -32.88 -4.56 -7.84
N ASP A 51 -33.79 -4.16 -6.95
CA ASP A 51 -35.18 -3.79 -7.28
C ASP A 51 -35.29 -2.57 -8.21
N HIS A 52 -34.22 -1.78 -8.36
CA HIS A 52 -34.15 -0.61 -9.24
C HIS A 52 -33.26 -0.83 -10.46
N ASP A 53 -32.97 -2.10 -10.78
CA ASP A 53 -32.14 -2.52 -11.90
C ASP A 53 -30.72 -1.92 -11.83
N ILE A 54 -30.15 -1.87 -10.63
CA ILE A 54 -28.79 -1.40 -10.37
C ILE A 54 -27.98 -2.53 -9.76
N ILE A 55 -26.85 -2.83 -10.38
CA ILE A 55 -25.77 -3.66 -9.85
C ILE A 55 -24.74 -2.72 -9.23
N HIS A 56 -24.32 -2.98 -8.00
CA HIS A 56 -23.28 -2.16 -7.36
C HIS A 56 -21.89 -2.46 -7.94
N GLY A 57 -21.57 -3.74 -8.12
CA GLY A 57 -20.33 -4.24 -8.70
C GLY A 57 -19.12 -4.24 -7.76
N ASP A 58 -19.26 -3.69 -6.55
CA ASP A 58 -18.20 -3.64 -5.52
C ASP A 58 -18.81 -3.46 -4.12
N ALA A 59 -19.82 -4.26 -3.80
CA ALA A 59 -20.54 -4.22 -2.53
C ALA A 59 -19.71 -4.89 -1.40
N CYS A 60 -18.47 -4.44 -1.22
CA CYS A 60 -17.50 -5.01 -0.30
C CYS A 60 -17.47 -4.29 1.06
N PHE A 61 -16.72 -4.87 2.00
CA PHE A 61 -16.53 -4.36 3.35
C PHE A 61 -16.03 -2.90 3.41
N PHE A 62 -15.06 -2.53 2.58
CA PHE A 62 -14.46 -1.19 2.59
C PHE A 62 -15.41 -0.10 2.08
N ASN A 63 -16.38 -0.48 1.23
CA ASN A 63 -17.38 0.42 0.68
C ASN A 63 -18.64 0.52 1.55
N PHE A 64 -18.66 -0.15 2.71
CA PHE A 64 -19.74 -0.04 3.68
C PHE A 64 -19.33 0.81 4.87
N LEU A 65 -19.88 2.02 4.97
CA LEU A 65 -19.51 3.02 5.98
C LEU A 65 -20.67 3.34 6.90
N VAL A 66 -20.36 3.90 8.07
CA VAL A 66 -21.34 4.32 9.08
C VAL A 66 -21.34 5.84 9.27
N ASP A 67 -22.51 6.41 9.51
CA ASP A 67 -22.61 7.74 10.12
C ASP A 67 -22.25 7.65 11.61
N ALA A 68 -21.00 8.03 11.92
CA ALA A 68 -20.47 7.99 13.26
C ALA A 68 -20.80 9.22 14.11
N SER A 69 -21.58 10.19 13.63
CA SER A 69 -21.87 11.44 14.34
C SER A 69 -22.43 11.25 15.76
N LYS A 70 -23.26 10.22 15.97
CA LYS A 70 -23.79 9.88 17.30
C LYS A 70 -22.77 9.15 18.18
N MET A 71 -21.87 8.38 17.58
CA MET A 71 -20.83 7.63 18.27
C MET A 71 -19.69 8.56 18.69
N VAL A 72 -19.36 9.54 17.85
CA VAL A 72 -18.29 10.51 18.06
C VAL A 72 -18.84 11.93 17.92
N PRO A 73 -19.57 12.45 18.93
CA PRO A 73 -20.20 13.77 18.85
C PRO A 73 -19.22 14.93 18.68
N GLY A 74 -17.93 14.72 18.97
CA GLY A 74 -16.86 15.70 18.82
C GLY A 74 -16.20 15.72 17.43
N GLY A 75 -16.72 14.96 16.48
CA GLY A 75 -16.11 14.82 15.15
C GLY A 75 -14.88 13.91 15.12
N TRP A 76 -14.47 13.54 13.91
CA TRP A 76 -13.29 12.70 13.66
C TRP A 76 -12.56 13.18 12.40
N HIS A 77 -11.25 12.95 12.35
CA HIS A 77 -10.44 13.24 11.18
C HIS A 77 -10.47 12.07 10.19
N VAL A 78 -10.60 12.36 8.90
CA VAL A 78 -10.76 11.34 7.85
C VAL A 78 -9.45 10.58 7.57
N GLY A 79 -8.29 11.25 7.69
CA GLY A 79 -6.97 10.65 7.43
C GLY A 79 -6.12 10.35 8.67
N ALA A 80 -6.62 10.63 9.89
CA ALA A 80 -5.86 10.46 11.12
C ALA A 80 -6.72 9.67 12.10
N GLU A 81 -6.48 8.36 12.13
CA GLU A 81 -7.34 7.44 12.87
C GLU A 81 -7.42 7.78 14.36
N TYR A 82 -8.62 7.65 14.92
CA TYR A 82 -8.90 7.91 16.33
C TYR A 82 -8.66 9.36 16.81
N CYS A 83 -8.41 10.29 15.89
CA CYS A 83 -8.24 11.71 16.20
C CYS A 83 -9.51 12.52 15.87
N GLN A 84 -9.76 13.57 16.67
CA GLN A 84 -10.70 14.64 16.34
C GLN A 84 -10.25 15.38 15.08
N GLU A 85 -11.10 16.27 14.56
CA GLU A 85 -10.84 17.05 13.33
C GLU A 85 -9.52 17.86 13.35
N ASP A 86 -8.92 18.10 14.51
CA ASP A 86 -7.61 18.74 14.62
C ASP A 86 -6.44 17.84 14.17
N GLY A 87 -6.66 16.54 14.00
CA GLY A 87 -5.66 15.54 13.61
C GLY A 87 -4.72 15.09 14.74
N TRP A 88 -4.85 15.64 15.95
CA TRP A 88 -3.91 15.42 17.06
C TRP A 88 -4.59 14.86 18.32
N THR A 89 -5.79 15.36 18.64
CA THR A 89 -6.48 15.03 19.88
C THR A 89 -7.26 13.74 19.70
N ARG A 90 -7.01 12.72 20.53
CA ARG A 90 -7.81 11.49 20.46
C ARG A 90 -9.29 11.73 20.76
N PHE A 91 -10.17 11.27 19.87
CA PHE A 91 -11.61 11.36 20.10
C PHE A 91 -12.07 10.37 21.18
N LYS A 92 -13.17 10.73 21.86
CA LYS A 92 -13.90 9.80 22.74
C LYS A 92 -15.15 9.35 22.00
N TRP A 93 -15.46 8.07 22.09
CA TRP A 93 -16.63 7.53 21.43
C TRP A 93 -17.54 6.75 22.37
N THR A 94 -18.81 6.67 21.97
CA THR A 94 -19.85 5.85 22.61
C THR A 94 -20.07 4.59 21.78
N ARG A 95 -20.44 3.49 22.44
CA ARG A 95 -20.71 2.20 21.77
C ARG A 95 -21.89 2.31 20.81
N ARG A 96 -21.79 1.69 19.63
CA ARG A 96 -22.83 1.63 18.58
C ARG A 96 -24.19 1.27 19.15
N TRP A 97 -24.26 0.26 20.03
CA TRP A 97 -25.51 -0.24 20.61
C TRP A 97 -26.30 0.82 21.40
N LEU A 98 -25.59 1.78 22.00
CA LEU A 98 -26.17 2.85 22.82
C LEU A 98 -26.58 4.08 22.01
N THR A 99 -26.14 4.19 20.76
CA THR A 99 -26.41 5.33 19.87
C THR A 99 -27.48 5.04 18.81
N ARG A 100 -28.08 3.85 18.88
CA ARG A 100 -29.04 3.37 17.89
C ARG A 100 -30.30 4.25 17.76
N PRO A 101 -30.92 4.28 16.56
CA PRO A 101 -30.48 3.59 15.34
C PRO A 101 -29.26 4.27 14.69
N ASN A 102 -28.29 3.47 14.25
CA ASN A 102 -27.16 3.94 13.45
C ASN A 102 -27.47 3.78 11.96
N LYS A 103 -26.92 4.67 11.12
CA LYS A 103 -27.13 4.66 9.67
C LYS A 103 -25.87 4.17 8.96
N TYR A 104 -26.03 3.18 8.07
CA TYR A 104 -24.95 2.65 7.25
C TYR A 104 -25.22 2.93 5.76
N TYR A 105 -24.16 3.01 4.97
CA TYR A 105 -24.19 3.40 3.57
C TYR A 105 -23.23 2.55 2.75
N LEU A 106 -23.70 2.07 1.60
CA LEU A 106 -22.83 1.65 0.51
C LEU A 106 -22.38 2.87 -0.28
N ILE A 107 -21.08 2.97 -0.52
CA ILE A 107 -20.43 4.05 -1.29
C ILE A 107 -19.70 3.46 -2.50
N ASP A 108 -19.04 4.34 -3.26
CA ASP A 108 -18.20 3.97 -4.41
C ASP A 108 -18.97 3.23 -5.50
N TYR A 109 -19.68 4.01 -6.32
CA TYR A 109 -20.50 3.51 -7.40
C TYR A 109 -19.74 3.48 -8.74
N ASP A 110 -18.40 3.57 -8.72
CA ASP A 110 -17.60 3.64 -9.95
C ASP A 110 -17.71 2.36 -10.78
N SER A 111 -17.90 1.21 -10.12
CA SER A 111 -18.13 -0.09 -10.77
C SER A 111 -19.61 -0.41 -10.98
N SER A 112 -20.53 0.50 -10.65
CA SER A 112 -21.96 0.24 -10.70
C SER A 112 -22.52 0.28 -12.11
N VAL A 113 -23.41 -0.66 -12.40
CA VAL A 113 -24.07 -0.81 -13.70
C VAL A 113 -25.57 -0.66 -13.53
N ARG A 114 -26.18 0.22 -14.32
CA ARG A 114 -27.65 0.27 -14.47
C ARG A 114 -28.08 -0.63 -15.61
N VAL A 115 -28.80 -1.70 -15.29
CA VAL A 115 -29.38 -2.64 -16.25
C VAL A 115 -30.56 -1.97 -16.93
N LYS A 116 -30.51 -1.78 -18.24
CA LYS A 116 -31.59 -1.16 -19.03
C LYS A 116 -32.28 -2.17 -19.92
N ALA A 117 -31.58 -3.22 -20.31
CA ALA A 117 -32.09 -4.32 -21.11
C ALA A 117 -31.50 -5.65 -20.64
N GLU A 118 -32.20 -6.74 -20.99
CA GLU A 118 -31.68 -8.10 -20.84
C GLU A 118 -30.37 -8.24 -21.63
N GLY A 119 -29.29 -8.58 -20.92
CA GLY A 119 -27.93 -8.58 -21.45
C GLY A 119 -26.98 -7.70 -20.64
N ASP A 120 -27.45 -6.55 -20.16
CA ASP A 120 -26.61 -5.55 -19.46
C ASP A 120 -26.11 -6.05 -18.09
N GLN A 121 -26.73 -7.09 -17.53
CA GLN A 121 -26.30 -7.70 -16.28
C GLN A 121 -25.04 -8.56 -16.42
N TRP A 122 -24.64 -8.91 -17.65
CA TRP A 122 -23.45 -9.72 -17.90
C TRP A 122 -22.22 -8.82 -17.95
N ILE A 123 -21.46 -8.83 -16.87
CA ILE A 123 -20.29 -7.98 -16.68
C ILE A 123 -19.05 -8.89 -16.79
N ALA A 124 -18.19 -8.63 -17.79
CA ALA A 124 -16.87 -9.26 -17.88
C ALA A 124 -15.85 -8.44 -17.10
N GLY A 125 -14.71 -9.03 -16.73
CA GLY A 125 -13.55 -8.36 -16.13
C GLY A 125 -13.38 -8.57 -14.63
N ASN A 126 -12.23 -8.13 -14.10
CA ASN A 126 -11.86 -8.30 -12.70
C ASN A 126 -11.63 -6.94 -12.01
N TRP A 127 -12.74 -6.32 -11.63
CA TRP A 127 -12.86 -4.95 -11.14
C TRP A 127 -13.09 -4.91 -9.63
N GLY A 128 -13.23 -3.70 -9.08
CA GLY A 128 -13.55 -3.51 -7.67
C GLY A 128 -12.43 -3.96 -6.73
N GLN A 129 -12.72 -3.84 -5.44
CA GLN A 129 -11.80 -4.19 -4.37
C GLN A 129 -11.92 -5.68 -3.97
N ASP A 130 -13.14 -6.23 -3.97
CA ASP A 130 -13.35 -7.66 -3.73
C ASP A 130 -13.41 -8.46 -5.04
N ARG A 131 -12.26 -9.05 -5.37
CA ARG A 131 -12.01 -9.85 -6.58
C ARG A 131 -12.09 -11.36 -6.33
N SER A 132 -12.62 -11.77 -5.18
CA SER A 132 -12.65 -13.18 -4.79
C SER A 132 -13.84 -13.96 -5.37
N VAL A 133 -14.72 -13.29 -6.12
CA VAL A 133 -15.86 -13.91 -6.81
C VAL A 133 -15.32 -14.90 -7.86
N PRO A 134 -15.55 -16.22 -7.74
CA PRO A 134 -14.90 -17.22 -8.60
C PRO A 134 -15.22 -17.09 -10.08
N GLU A 135 -16.41 -16.57 -10.40
CA GLU A 135 -16.89 -16.35 -11.75
C GLU A 135 -16.37 -15.05 -12.38
N MET A 136 -15.82 -14.14 -11.58
CA MET A 136 -15.31 -12.85 -12.06
C MET A 136 -13.92 -13.03 -12.69
N ARG A 137 -13.90 -13.15 -14.02
CA ARG A 137 -12.69 -13.37 -14.82
C ARG A 137 -12.49 -12.25 -15.82
N TRP A 138 -11.23 -12.06 -16.24
CA TRP A 138 -10.90 -11.00 -17.19
C TRP A 138 -11.57 -11.15 -18.55
N ASP A 139 -11.79 -12.39 -18.99
CA ASP A 139 -12.17 -12.77 -20.35
C ASP A 139 -13.60 -13.30 -20.49
N GLU A 140 -14.30 -13.53 -19.37
CA GLU A 140 -15.64 -14.13 -19.35
C GLU A 140 -16.62 -13.26 -18.56
N ALA A 141 -17.83 -13.07 -19.12
CA ALA A 141 -18.88 -12.29 -18.47
C ALA A 141 -19.63 -13.13 -17.42
N CYS A 142 -19.91 -12.52 -16.27
CA CYS A 142 -20.67 -13.12 -15.18
C CYS A 142 -21.90 -12.27 -14.82
N ASP A 143 -22.85 -12.85 -14.10
CA ASP A 143 -24.07 -12.14 -13.67
C ASP A 143 -23.74 -11.18 -12.52
N GLY A 144 -23.77 -9.88 -12.79
CA GLY A 144 -23.39 -8.85 -11.83
C GLY A 144 -24.29 -8.80 -10.58
N TYR A 145 -25.55 -9.24 -10.67
CA TYR A 145 -26.37 -9.37 -9.46
C TYR A 145 -25.85 -10.46 -8.52
N LYS A 146 -25.25 -11.53 -9.06
CA LYS A 146 -24.63 -12.60 -8.29
C LYS A 146 -23.30 -12.17 -7.69
N VAL A 147 -22.55 -11.32 -8.41
CA VAL A 147 -21.33 -10.67 -7.90
C VAL A 147 -21.65 -9.91 -6.61
N ASP A 148 -22.65 -9.03 -6.62
CA ASP A 148 -23.06 -8.27 -5.43
C ASP A 148 -23.41 -9.21 -4.26
N VAL A 149 -24.20 -10.27 -4.51
CA VAL A 149 -24.60 -11.23 -3.46
C VAL A 149 -23.40 -11.99 -2.89
N TYR A 150 -22.42 -12.34 -3.72
CA TYR A 150 -21.21 -13.03 -3.25
C TYR A 150 -20.33 -12.09 -2.41
N GLN A 151 -20.09 -10.87 -2.88
CA GLN A 151 -19.31 -9.86 -2.16
C GLN A 151 -19.96 -9.50 -0.81
N MET A 152 -21.29 -9.40 -0.76
CA MET A 152 -22.01 -9.29 0.51
C MET A 152 -21.76 -10.49 1.43
N GLY A 153 -21.75 -11.71 0.87
CA GLY A 153 -21.42 -12.93 1.60
C GLY A 153 -20.03 -12.87 2.24
N ASN A 154 -19.04 -12.38 1.49
CA ASN A 154 -17.69 -12.14 2.01
C ASN A 154 -17.69 -11.10 3.13
N MET A 155 -18.41 -9.99 2.95
CA MET A 155 -18.54 -8.96 3.98
C MET A 155 -19.20 -9.49 5.27
N ILE A 156 -20.17 -10.40 5.16
CA ILE A 156 -20.74 -11.08 6.33
C ILE A 156 -19.66 -11.90 7.06
N ASN A 157 -18.86 -12.65 6.31
CA ASN A 157 -17.76 -13.42 6.90
C ASN A 157 -16.73 -12.50 7.57
N ASP A 158 -16.43 -11.34 6.97
CA ASP A 158 -15.56 -10.31 7.55
C ASP A 158 -16.11 -9.77 8.87
N LEU A 159 -17.43 -9.58 8.95
CA LEU A 159 -18.08 -9.03 10.14
C LEU A 159 -18.30 -10.05 11.26
N ILE A 160 -18.40 -11.34 10.93
CA ILE A 160 -18.80 -12.39 11.88
C ILE A 160 -17.63 -13.27 12.32
N GLU A 161 -16.69 -13.58 11.43
CA GLU A 161 -15.75 -14.68 11.66
C GLU A 161 -14.33 -14.22 11.97
N ASP A 162 -13.92 -13.01 11.56
CA ASP A 162 -12.50 -12.65 11.62
C ASP A 162 -12.24 -11.16 11.91
N GLU A 163 -11.54 -10.85 13.01
CA GLU A 163 -10.98 -9.50 13.26
C GLU A 163 -9.89 -9.11 12.24
N ARG A 164 -9.59 -9.99 11.28
CA ARG A 164 -8.60 -9.82 10.23
C ARG A 164 -9.27 -9.48 8.90
N THR A 165 -8.73 -8.47 8.22
CA THR A 165 -9.26 -7.97 6.94
C THR A 165 -9.17 -9.03 5.82
N PRO A 166 -9.90 -8.87 4.70
CA PRO A 166 -9.76 -9.74 3.54
C PRO A 166 -8.32 -9.96 3.07
N SER A 167 -7.52 -8.88 3.06
CA SER A 167 -6.10 -8.91 2.73
C SER A 167 -5.29 -9.81 3.67
N GLU A 168 -5.63 -9.83 4.95
CA GLU A 168 -4.96 -10.62 5.98
C GLU A 168 -5.31 -12.11 5.88
N ARG A 169 -6.54 -12.45 5.47
CA ARG A 169 -6.96 -13.86 5.31
C ARG A 169 -6.14 -14.63 4.30
N PHE A 170 -5.70 -13.99 3.22
CA PHE A 170 -4.77 -14.61 2.27
C PHE A 170 -3.50 -15.10 2.98
N TRP A 171 -2.91 -14.29 3.86
CA TRP A 171 -1.72 -14.67 4.62
C TRP A 171 -2.02 -15.75 5.66
N VAL A 172 -3.19 -15.69 6.31
CA VAL A 172 -3.65 -16.74 7.25
C VAL A 172 -3.76 -18.09 6.54
N GLN A 173 -4.39 -18.12 5.36
CA GLN A 173 -4.53 -19.33 4.55
C GLN A 173 -3.17 -19.97 4.20
N HIS A 174 -2.16 -19.14 3.95
CA HIS A 174 -0.81 -19.58 3.59
C HIS A 174 0.16 -19.73 4.79
N TYR A 175 -0.27 -19.42 6.01
CA TYR A 175 0.59 -19.39 7.20
C TYR A 175 1.36 -20.70 7.40
N ASN A 176 0.65 -21.84 7.43
CA ASN A 176 1.26 -23.15 7.68
C ASN A 176 2.25 -23.55 6.56
N PHE A 177 1.93 -23.19 5.32
CA PHE A 177 2.80 -23.45 4.18
C PHE A 177 4.09 -22.62 4.27
N LEU A 178 3.99 -21.32 4.55
CA LEU A 178 5.15 -20.43 4.75
C LEU A 178 5.99 -20.90 5.95
N LEU A 179 5.36 -21.31 7.04
CA LEU A 179 6.05 -21.85 8.21
C LEU A 179 6.84 -23.12 7.88
N GLN A 180 6.27 -24.04 7.09
CA GLN A 180 6.95 -25.24 6.60
C GLN A 180 8.14 -24.89 5.69
N ARG A 181 8.03 -23.80 4.92
CA ARG A 181 9.13 -23.26 4.10
C ARG A 181 10.17 -22.48 4.91
N GLY A 182 9.98 -22.34 6.22
CA GLY A 182 10.94 -21.70 7.13
C GLY A 182 10.69 -20.21 7.35
N TYR A 183 9.48 -19.71 7.06
CA TYR A 183 9.09 -18.31 7.24
C TYR A 183 7.89 -18.20 8.18
N LYS A 184 8.12 -17.68 9.37
CA LYS A 184 7.08 -17.53 10.39
C LYS A 184 6.48 -16.12 10.34
N LEU A 185 5.18 -16.01 10.06
CA LEU A 185 4.44 -14.76 10.13
C LEU A 185 4.17 -14.33 11.59
N ARG A 186 3.79 -13.07 11.79
CA ARG A 186 3.40 -12.53 13.10
C ARG A 186 2.21 -13.30 13.71
N PRO A 187 2.04 -13.31 15.05
CA PRO A 187 0.98 -14.07 15.73
C PRO A 187 -0.41 -13.83 15.17
N ARG A 188 -0.74 -12.59 14.77
CA ARG A 188 -2.02 -12.22 14.16
C ARG A 188 -2.40 -13.08 12.95
N TYR A 189 -1.43 -13.53 12.16
CA TYR A 189 -1.68 -14.33 10.96
C TYR A 189 -1.71 -15.84 11.22
N ASP A 190 -1.50 -16.27 12.46
CA ASP A 190 -1.65 -17.68 12.82
C ASP A 190 -3.13 -18.09 12.70
N PRO A 191 -3.48 -19.18 11.99
CA PRO A 191 -4.86 -19.67 11.89
C PRO A 191 -5.49 -20.00 13.24
N GLN A 192 -4.68 -20.29 14.26
CA GLN A 192 -5.11 -20.57 15.63
C GLN A 192 -4.96 -19.34 16.54
N TRP A 193 -4.69 -18.16 15.98
CA TRP A 193 -4.55 -16.93 16.75
C TRP A 193 -5.80 -16.65 17.58
N ILE A 194 -5.59 -16.39 18.85
CA ILE A 194 -6.59 -15.83 19.75
C ILE A 194 -6.03 -14.48 20.20
N PRO A 195 -6.76 -13.38 19.99
CA PRO A 195 -6.29 -12.05 20.37
C PRO A 195 -5.82 -12.00 21.82
N SER A 196 -4.64 -11.42 22.06
CA SER A 196 -4.00 -11.50 23.37
C SER A 196 -4.82 -10.85 24.50
N TRP A 197 -5.66 -9.86 24.18
CA TRP A 197 -6.60 -9.21 25.12
C TRP A 197 -7.85 -10.03 25.44
N ILE A 198 -8.14 -11.07 24.66
CA ILE A 198 -9.19 -12.05 25.00
C ILE A 198 -8.63 -13.07 26.00
N VAL A 199 -7.38 -13.51 25.81
CA VAL A 199 -6.70 -14.45 26.71
C VAL A 199 -6.40 -13.81 28.06
N ASP A 200 -5.93 -12.57 28.06
CA ASP A 200 -5.66 -11.76 29.24
C ASP A 200 -6.51 -10.49 29.21
N THR A 201 -7.66 -10.53 29.88
CA THR A 201 -8.63 -9.42 29.92
C THR A 201 -8.10 -8.16 30.61
N SER A 202 -6.90 -8.20 31.23
CA SER A 202 -6.24 -6.99 31.74
C SER A 202 -5.50 -6.20 30.65
N ARG A 203 -5.24 -6.82 29.48
CA ARG A 203 -4.64 -6.15 28.33
C ARG A 203 -5.69 -5.39 27.54
N LEU A 204 -5.26 -4.26 26.97
CA LEU A 204 -6.04 -3.52 26.00
C LEU A 204 -5.58 -3.89 24.60
N ALA A 205 -6.52 -4.10 23.68
CA ALA A 205 -6.22 -4.35 22.27
C ALA A 205 -5.25 -3.30 21.70
N THR A 206 -5.53 -2.01 21.96
CA THR A 206 -4.70 -0.86 21.53
C THR A 206 -3.27 -0.85 22.08
N LEU A 207 -2.93 -1.73 23.02
CA LEU A 207 -1.61 -1.87 23.62
C LEU A 207 -1.04 -3.27 23.39
N SER A 208 -1.48 -3.96 22.34
CA SER A 208 -1.04 -5.31 22.01
C SER A 208 -0.51 -5.34 20.58
N GLU A 209 0.71 -5.85 20.39
CA GLU A 209 1.36 -5.96 19.06
C GLU A 209 0.48 -6.73 18.08
N ASP A 210 -0.16 -7.81 18.54
CA ASP A 210 -1.02 -8.66 17.73
C ASP A 210 -2.36 -8.00 17.33
N SER A 211 -2.62 -6.77 17.78
CA SER A 211 -3.71 -5.93 17.25
C SER A 211 -3.32 -5.16 15.98
N ILE A 212 -2.02 -5.06 15.68
CA ILE A 212 -1.51 -4.18 14.62
C ILE A 212 -1.60 -4.89 13.28
N ALA A 213 -2.63 -4.54 12.50
CA ALA A 213 -2.74 -4.92 11.09
C ALA A 213 -1.63 -4.24 10.26
N SER A 214 -1.30 -4.82 9.10
CA SER A 214 -0.43 -4.14 8.13
C SER A 214 -1.29 -3.50 7.04
N LEU A 215 -1.14 -2.18 6.83
CA LEU A 215 -1.81 -1.46 5.75
C LEU A 215 -1.43 -2.00 4.36
N TYR A 216 -0.25 -2.62 4.25
CA TYR A 216 0.27 -3.18 3.01
C TYR A 216 -0.02 -4.67 2.84
N ALA A 217 -0.81 -5.29 3.74
CA ALA A 217 -1.13 -6.72 3.71
C ALA A 217 -1.80 -7.17 2.40
N PHE A 218 -2.31 -6.25 1.58
CA PHE A 218 -2.79 -6.62 0.25
C PHE A 218 -1.66 -7.18 -0.63
N TRP A 219 -0.44 -6.63 -0.55
CA TRP A 219 0.69 -6.99 -1.42
C TRP A 219 1.88 -7.60 -0.67
N VAL A 220 2.19 -7.10 0.53
CA VAL A 220 3.41 -7.43 1.27
C VAL A 220 3.14 -7.68 2.75
N LEU A 221 3.96 -8.52 3.37
CA LEU A 221 3.92 -8.78 4.82
C LEU A 221 5.29 -9.12 5.39
N ASP A 222 5.56 -8.74 6.64
CA ASP A 222 6.77 -9.13 7.33
C ASP A 222 6.73 -10.57 7.87
N ALA A 223 7.88 -11.21 7.91
CA ALA A 223 8.06 -12.53 8.48
C ALA A 223 9.42 -12.64 9.20
N VAL A 224 9.57 -13.71 9.98
CA VAL A 224 10.85 -14.11 10.57
C VAL A 224 11.31 -15.39 9.88
N ARG A 225 12.49 -15.37 9.27
CA ARG A 225 13.13 -16.57 8.75
C ARG A 225 13.60 -17.43 9.93
N VAL A 226 13.08 -18.64 10.00
CA VAL A 226 13.24 -19.55 11.15
C VAL A 226 14.69 -20.00 11.33
N SER A 227 15.46 -20.14 10.23
CA SER A 227 16.83 -20.66 10.28
C SER A 227 17.82 -19.77 11.03
N ASP A 228 17.62 -18.45 11.02
CA ASP A 228 18.54 -17.48 11.63
C ASP A 228 17.86 -16.35 12.41
N GLY A 229 16.53 -16.37 12.51
CA GLY A 229 15.75 -15.38 13.24
C GLY A 229 15.73 -13.99 12.59
N LYS A 230 16.21 -13.85 11.34
CA LYS A 230 16.22 -12.55 10.66
C LYS A 230 14.82 -12.19 10.15
N LYS A 231 14.50 -10.90 10.27
CA LYS A 231 13.32 -10.31 9.63
C LYS A 231 13.49 -10.28 8.11
N VAL A 232 12.39 -10.54 7.41
CA VAL A 232 12.27 -10.49 5.95
C VAL A 232 10.91 -9.94 5.58
N ILE A 233 10.77 -9.50 4.33
CA ILE A 233 9.49 -9.12 3.73
C ILE A 233 9.11 -10.18 2.70
N LEU A 234 7.85 -10.60 2.73
CA LEU A 234 7.22 -11.44 1.73
C LEU A 234 6.36 -10.54 0.83
N LYS A 235 6.55 -10.62 -0.48
CA LYS A 235 5.71 -9.95 -1.49
C LYS A 235 4.98 -11.01 -2.32
N LYS A 236 3.68 -10.79 -2.57
CA LYS A 236 2.93 -11.53 -3.59
C LYS A 236 3.37 -11.01 -4.96
N VAL A 237 3.85 -11.91 -5.81
CA VAL A 237 4.34 -11.56 -7.15
C VAL A 237 3.66 -12.43 -8.19
N ASN A 238 3.32 -11.82 -9.33
CA ASN A 238 2.77 -12.54 -10.47
C ASN A 238 3.89 -13.32 -11.17
N THR A 239 3.66 -14.59 -11.47
CA THR A 239 4.64 -15.47 -12.13
C THR A 239 4.69 -15.27 -13.65
N TYR A 240 3.62 -14.71 -14.22
CA TYR A 240 3.47 -14.48 -15.66
C TYR A 240 4.07 -13.14 -16.12
N THR A 241 4.53 -12.29 -15.20
CA THR A 241 5.25 -11.04 -15.51
C THR A 241 6.77 -11.27 -15.51
N GLU A 242 7.52 -10.29 -16.01
CA GLU A 242 8.99 -10.32 -16.02
C GLU A 242 9.60 -9.93 -14.65
N GLU A 243 8.81 -9.56 -13.65
CA GLU A 243 9.29 -9.09 -12.34
C GLU A 243 10.27 -10.11 -11.70
N LEU A 244 9.85 -11.37 -11.62
CA LEU A 244 10.67 -12.43 -11.02
C LEU A 244 11.90 -12.76 -11.86
N SER A 245 11.83 -12.68 -13.19
CA SER A 245 12.97 -12.98 -14.05
C SER A 245 14.04 -11.88 -13.92
N ILE A 246 13.62 -10.62 -13.96
CA ILE A 246 14.47 -9.45 -13.75
C ILE A 246 15.13 -9.49 -12.36
N LEU A 247 14.35 -9.69 -11.29
CA LEU A 247 14.88 -9.73 -9.93
C LEU A 247 15.87 -10.88 -9.70
N ARG A 248 15.66 -12.04 -10.35
CA ARG A 248 16.60 -13.17 -10.28
C ARG A 248 17.93 -12.81 -10.92
N ASP A 249 17.90 -12.24 -12.13
CA ASP A 249 19.10 -11.84 -12.87
C ASP A 249 19.89 -10.77 -12.08
N LEU A 250 19.20 -9.75 -11.55
CA LEU A 250 19.79 -8.69 -10.74
C LEU A 250 20.35 -9.21 -9.40
N SER A 251 19.81 -10.31 -8.89
CA SER A 251 20.26 -10.95 -7.65
C SER A 251 21.33 -12.02 -7.87
N GLU A 252 21.75 -12.29 -9.11
CA GLU A 252 22.85 -13.22 -9.36
C GLU A 252 24.14 -12.69 -8.72
N PRO A 253 24.96 -13.53 -8.06
CA PRO A 253 26.10 -13.06 -7.28
C PRO A 253 27.09 -12.18 -8.04
N HIS A 254 27.23 -12.32 -9.35
CA HIS A 254 28.15 -11.50 -10.12
C HIS A 254 27.57 -10.13 -10.52
N VAL A 255 26.23 -10.02 -10.61
CA VAL A 255 25.50 -8.78 -10.90
C VAL A 255 25.29 -8.01 -9.59
N GLN A 256 24.77 -8.67 -8.55
CA GLN A 256 24.50 -8.08 -7.24
C GLN A 256 25.75 -7.57 -6.51
N ASN A 257 26.93 -8.12 -6.82
CA ASN A 257 28.19 -7.64 -6.24
C ASN A 257 28.80 -6.46 -7.02
N ASP A 258 28.24 -6.04 -8.16
CA ASP A 258 28.61 -4.77 -8.79
C ASP A 258 28.17 -3.62 -7.85
N PRO A 259 29.08 -2.72 -7.45
CA PRO A 259 28.75 -1.63 -6.54
C PRO A 259 27.67 -0.66 -7.07
N ARG A 260 27.41 -0.66 -8.39
CA ARG A 260 26.38 0.14 -9.03
C ARG A 260 25.01 -0.54 -9.03
N CYS A 261 24.95 -1.84 -8.71
CA CYS A 261 23.70 -2.58 -8.59
C CYS A 261 23.00 -2.22 -7.28
N HIS A 262 22.14 -1.21 -7.34
CA HIS A 262 21.29 -0.79 -6.22
C HIS A 262 19.89 -1.42 -6.28
N SER A 263 19.76 -2.62 -6.85
CA SER A 263 18.50 -3.39 -6.84
C SER A 263 18.35 -4.21 -5.56
N ILE A 264 17.13 -4.31 -5.04
CA ILE A 264 16.86 -5.09 -3.84
C ILE A 264 17.24 -6.58 -4.01
N PRO A 265 17.93 -7.20 -3.03
CA PRO A 265 18.24 -8.62 -3.07
C PRO A 265 17.00 -9.52 -3.01
N LEU A 266 16.83 -10.38 -4.00
CA LEU A 266 15.88 -11.50 -3.95
C LEU A 266 16.51 -12.64 -3.13
N LEU A 267 15.99 -12.88 -1.92
CA LEU A 267 16.53 -13.86 -0.98
C LEU A 267 16.00 -15.27 -1.21
N ASP A 268 14.74 -15.39 -1.64
CA ASP A 268 14.08 -16.67 -1.95
C ASP A 268 12.84 -16.42 -2.81
N VAL A 269 12.38 -17.47 -3.51
CA VAL A 269 11.11 -17.49 -4.25
C VAL A 269 10.35 -18.77 -3.89
N ILE A 270 9.12 -18.62 -3.44
CA ILE A 270 8.29 -19.70 -2.92
C ILE A 270 7.02 -19.80 -3.78
N PRO A 271 6.97 -20.73 -4.75
CA PRO A 271 5.75 -20.98 -5.52
C PRO A 271 4.60 -21.43 -4.63
N ILE A 272 3.39 -20.95 -4.90
CA ILE A 272 2.18 -21.30 -4.15
C ILE A 272 1.64 -22.65 -4.65
N PRO A 273 1.38 -23.65 -3.79
CA PRO A 273 0.86 -24.93 -4.24
C PRO A 273 -0.54 -24.79 -4.85
N GLY A 274 -0.68 -25.17 -6.13
CA GLY A 274 -1.96 -25.16 -6.83
C GLY A 274 -2.35 -23.80 -7.43
N ASP A 275 -1.44 -22.83 -7.39
CA ASP A 275 -1.58 -21.53 -8.04
C ASP A 275 -0.32 -21.29 -8.87
N ASP A 276 -0.46 -21.36 -10.20
CA ASP A 276 0.64 -21.16 -11.12
C ASP A 276 0.86 -19.67 -11.45
N ASP A 277 -0.06 -18.78 -11.05
CA ASP A 277 -0.05 -17.35 -11.37
C ASP A 277 0.61 -16.50 -10.27
N LEU A 278 0.68 -17.02 -9.04
CA LEU A 278 1.27 -16.31 -7.89
C LEU A 278 2.42 -17.08 -7.21
N ALA A 279 3.42 -16.32 -6.76
CA ALA A 279 4.48 -16.78 -5.89
C ALA A 279 4.73 -15.78 -4.75
N PHE A 280 5.42 -16.22 -3.70
CA PHE A 280 6.00 -15.31 -2.72
C PHE A 280 7.47 -15.03 -3.08
N ALA A 281 7.82 -13.77 -3.23
CA ALA A 281 9.22 -13.32 -3.27
C ALA A 281 9.64 -12.84 -1.88
N VAL A 282 10.85 -13.21 -1.46
CA VAL A 282 11.39 -12.89 -0.14
C VAL A 282 12.50 -11.86 -0.26
N PHE A 283 12.40 -10.77 0.49
CA PHE A 283 13.30 -9.63 0.44
C PHE A 283 13.84 -9.25 1.83
N PRO A 284 14.99 -8.54 1.92
CA PRO A 284 15.39 -7.89 3.16
C PRO A 284 14.39 -6.80 3.54
N PRO A 285 14.19 -6.53 4.84
CA PRO A 285 13.35 -5.42 5.29
C PRO A 285 14.08 -4.10 5.07
N LEU A 286 13.42 -3.19 4.37
CA LEU A 286 13.91 -1.84 4.09
C LEU A 286 12.95 -0.79 4.66
N MET A 287 13.40 0.44 4.75
CA MET A 287 12.63 1.57 5.27
C MET A 287 12.51 2.67 4.22
N GLN A 288 11.37 3.36 4.19
CA GLN A 288 11.19 4.55 3.34
C GLN A 288 12.28 5.59 3.62
N ILE A 289 12.79 6.24 2.58
CA ILE A 289 13.98 7.10 2.66
C ILE A 289 13.76 8.35 3.51
N ASP A 290 12.54 8.84 3.61
CA ASP A 290 12.13 10.02 4.38
C ASP A 290 11.66 9.68 5.80
N GLN A 291 11.41 8.40 6.10
CA GLN A 291 10.98 7.94 7.42
C GLN A 291 11.90 8.41 8.55
N LEU A 292 13.22 8.39 8.30
CA LEU A 292 14.21 9.01 9.16
C LEU A 292 14.76 10.27 8.49
N PRO A 293 14.68 11.44 9.16
CA PRO A 293 14.94 12.71 8.51
C PRO A 293 16.40 12.86 8.09
N PHE A 294 16.61 13.42 6.90
CA PHE A 294 17.90 13.96 6.47
C PHE A 294 18.25 15.20 7.32
N ARG A 295 19.53 15.35 7.63
CA ARG A 295 20.10 16.41 8.48
C ARG A 295 21.35 17.05 7.90
N HIS A 296 21.97 16.46 6.88
CA HIS A 296 23.15 17.01 6.22
C HIS A 296 23.06 16.83 4.70
N VAL A 297 23.58 17.79 3.92
CA VAL A 297 23.63 17.70 2.44
C VAL A 297 24.21 16.38 1.98
N GLY A 298 25.32 15.95 2.58
CA GLY A 298 25.96 14.72 2.10
C GLY A 298 25.24 13.43 2.50
N GLU A 299 24.21 13.46 3.36
CA GLU A 299 23.31 12.30 3.53
C GLU A 299 22.38 12.17 2.33
N VAL A 300 21.95 13.31 1.75
CA VAL A 300 21.13 13.38 0.54
C VAL A 300 21.98 13.04 -0.68
N ALA A 301 23.18 13.63 -0.79
CA ALA A 301 24.10 13.32 -1.88
C ALA A 301 24.44 11.82 -1.92
N GLU A 302 24.71 11.19 -0.75
CA GLU A 302 24.95 9.74 -0.68
C GLU A 302 23.75 8.91 -1.20
N ALA A 303 22.52 9.36 -0.97
CA ALA A 303 21.32 8.69 -1.47
C ALA A 303 21.13 8.92 -2.97
N LEU A 304 21.32 10.15 -3.45
CA LEU A 304 21.16 10.50 -4.86
C LEU A 304 22.24 9.87 -5.74
N ASP A 305 23.49 9.79 -5.27
CA ASP A 305 24.56 9.09 -5.98
C ASP A 305 24.17 7.63 -6.25
N GLN A 306 23.64 6.93 -5.24
CA GLN A 306 23.20 5.53 -5.37
C GLN A 306 21.94 5.40 -6.24
N LEU A 307 21.01 6.36 -6.17
CA LEU A 307 19.85 6.40 -7.06
C LEU A 307 20.28 6.51 -8.53
N PHE A 308 21.17 7.45 -8.83
CA PHE A 308 21.67 7.68 -10.20
C PHE A 308 22.47 6.50 -10.72
N GLU A 309 23.37 5.96 -9.91
CA GLU A 309 24.12 4.74 -10.25
C GLU A 309 23.17 3.56 -10.50
N GLY A 310 22.14 3.39 -9.67
CA GLY A 310 21.19 2.29 -9.76
C GLY A 310 20.35 2.32 -11.03
N VAL A 311 19.76 3.48 -11.34
CA VAL A 311 18.98 3.66 -12.58
C VAL A 311 19.86 3.51 -13.82
N ALA A 312 21.05 4.13 -13.82
CA ALA A 312 22.00 3.98 -14.92
C ALA A 312 22.43 2.52 -15.11
N PHE A 313 22.66 1.78 -14.02
CA PHE A 313 22.99 0.37 -14.06
C PHE A 313 21.88 -0.48 -14.68
N LEU A 314 20.61 -0.23 -14.31
CA LEU A 314 19.46 -0.90 -14.94
C LEU A 314 19.42 -0.62 -16.45
N HIS A 315 19.61 0.63 -16.85
CA HIS A 315 19.60 1.04 -18.25
C HIS A 315 20.76 0.40 -19.05
N GLU A 316 21.94 0.24 -18.44
CA GLU A 316 23.07 -0.50 -19.01
C GLU A 316 22.79 -2.01 -19.19
N HIS A 317 21.84 -2.57 -18.44
CA HIS A 317 21.41 -3.97 -18.51
C HIS A 317 20.13 -4.17 -19.32
N ASP A 318 19.77 -3.17 -20.14
CA ASP A 318 18.57 -3.14 -20.96
C ASP A 318 17.28 -3.34 -20.14
N ILE A 319 17.22 -2.78 -18.93
CA ILE A 319 16.06 -2.84 -18.04
C ILE A 319 15.52 -1.41 -17.85
N ILE A 320 14.24 -1.24 -18.14
CA ILE A 320 13.45 -0.07 -17.74
C ILE A 320 12.76 -0.44 -16.43
N HIS A 321 12.88 0.41 -15.41
CA HIS A 321 12.23 0.17 -14.14
C HIS A 321 10.71 0.37 -14.25
N GLY A 322 10.27 1.44 -14.91
CA GLY A 322 8.86 1.71 -15.15
C GLY A 322 8.11 2.23 -13.92
N ASP A 323 8.79 2.46 -12.80
CA ASP A 323 8.23 3.15 -11.62
C ASP A 323 9.37 3.57 -10.68
N ALA A 324 10.43 4.18 -11.22
CA ALA A 324 11.59 4.65 -10.45
C ALA A 324 11.23 5.92 -9.66
N CYS A 325 10.21 5.81 -8.79
CA CYS A 325 9.58 6.90 -8.07
C CYS A 325 9.93 6.89 -6.58
N PHE A 326 9.45 7.90 -5.85
CA PHE A 326 9.85 8.16 -4.46
C PHE A 326 9.57 7.00 -3.51
N PHE A 327 8.43 6.31 -3.67
CA PHE A 327 8.04 5.20 -2.80
C PHE A 327 8.80 3.90 -3.08
N ASN A 328 9.53 3.83 -4.21
CA ASN A 328 10.27 2.66 -4.65
C ASN A 328 11.79 2.79 -4.47
N PHE A 329 12.24 3.86 -3.81
CA PHE A 329 13.64 4.03 -3.42
C PHE A 329 13.75 4.01 -1.90
N LEU A 330 14.29 2.92 -1.34
CA LEU A 330 14.31 2.66 0.10
C LEU A 330 15.73 2.59 0.65
N VAL A 331 15.88 2.69 1.96
CA VAL A 331 17.17 2.56 2.66
C VAL A 331 17.23 1.27 3.49
N ASP A 332 18.42 0.66 3.59
CA ASP A 332 18.73 -0.35 4.61
C ASP A 332 18.92 0.34 5.98
N PRO A 333 17.99 0.14 6.93
CA PRO A 333 18.04 0.81 8.22
C PRO A 333 18.92 0.08 9.24
N SER A 334 19.54 -1.06 8.92
CA SER A 334 20.23 -1.93 9.89
C SER A 334 21.28 -1.21 10.76
N LYS A 335 22.00 -0.23 10.20
CA LYS A 335 22.97 0.59 10.96
C LYS A 335 22.31 1.74 11.72
N MET A 336 21.24 2.30 11.19
CA MET A 336 20.50 3.42 11.81
C MET A 336 19.63 2.96 12.97
N VAL A 337 18.98 1.80 12.82
CA VAL A 337 18.02 1.21 13.75
C VAL A 337 18.46 -0.23 14.09
N PRO A 338 19.58 -0.41 14.81
CA PRO A 338 20.17 -1.73 15.03
C PRO A 338 19.30 -2.69 15.86
N LYS A 339 18.26 -2.18 16.53
CA LYS A 339 17.28 -2.97 17.27
C LYS A 339 16.09 -3.43 16.41
N GLY A 340 16.00 -2.98 15.16
CA GLY A 340 14.82 -3.20 14.31
C GLY A 340 13.68 -2.21 14.59
N TRP A 341 12.62 -2.36 13.80
CA TRP A 341 11.39 -1.59 13.88
C TRP A 341 10.22 -2.51 13.47
N HIS A 342 9.02 -2.17 13.90
CA HIS A 342 7.83 -2.93 13.58
C HIS A 342 7.29 -2.53 12.20
N PHE A 343 7.07 -3.50 11.32
CA PHE A 343 6.64 -3.24 9.92
C PHE A 343 5.25 -2.58 9.83
N GLY A 344 4.29 -3.00 10.65
CA GLY A 344 2.96 -2.37 10.71
C GLY A 344 2.87 -1.12 11.59
N ALA A 345 3.98 -0.72 12.23
CA ALA A 345 4.02 0.42 13.16
C ALA A 345 5.42 1.05 13.09
N GLU A 346 5.67 1.74 11.98
CA GLU A 346 7.02 2.04 11.48
C GLU A 346 7.90 2.91 12.42
N TYR A 347 7.30 3.60 13.38
CA TYR A 347 8.01 4.39 14.39
C TYR A 347 8.17 3.66 15.73
N CYS A 348 7.80 2.38 15.81
CA CYS A 348 7.85 1.57 17.01
C CYS A 348 8.86 0.41 16.88
N GLU A 349 9.43 0.00 18.02
CA GLU A 349 10.16 -1.26 18.16
C GLU A 349 9.19 -2.43 17.94
N GLU A 350 9.70 -3.66 17.93
CA GLU A 350 8.95 -4.90 17.64
C GLU A 350 7.70 -5.13 18.51
N ASP A 351 7.57 -4.46 19.65
CA ASP A 351 6.35 -4.52 20.47
C ASP A 351 5.19 -3.69 19.91
N GLY A 352 5.43 -2.91 18.86
CA GLY A 352 4.45 -2.02 18.24
C GLY A 352 4.06 -0.81 19.08
N LEU A 353 4.76 -0.54 20.18
CA LEU A 353 4.39 0.48 21.18
C LEU A 353 5.56 1.40 21.54
N THR A 354 6.71 0.81 21.81
CA THR A 354 7.90 1.54 22.23
C THR A 354 8.48 2.29 21.04
N ARG A 355 8.65 3.60 21.13
CA ARG A 355 9.20 4.38 20.00
C ARG A 355 10.63 3.95 19.68
N ILE A 356 10.94 3.75 18.39
CA ILE A 356 12.30 3.43 17.95
C ILE A 356 13.30 4.51 18.37
N LYS A 357 14.52 4.07 18.68
CA LYS A 357 15.70 4.93 18.79
C LYS A 357 16.60 4.67 17.61
N TRP A 358 17.02 5.74 16.94
CA TRP A 358 17.86 5.65 15.76
C TRP A 358 19.11 6.53 15.85
N THR A 359 20.15 6.12 15.14
CA THR A 359 21.38 6.87 14.91
C THR A 359 21.24 7.70 13.63
N ARG A 360 21.88 8.87 13.60
CA ARG A 360 21.88 9.76 12.42
C ARG A 360 22.58 9.09 11.24
N ARG A 361 22.01 9.22 10.03
CA ARG A 361 22.57 8.69 8.76
C ARG A 361 24.05 9.01 8.61
N TRP A 362 24.47 10.26 8.89
CA TRP A 362 25.87 10.69 8.77
C TRP A 362 26.87 9.89 9.60
N LEU A 363 26.45 9.35 10.74
CA LEU A 363 27.30 8.60 11.66
C LEU A 363 27.36 7.10 11.32
N THR A 364 26.49 6.63 10.43
CA THR A 364 26.35 5.21 10.06
C THR A 364 26.86 4.89 8.66
N ARG A 365 27.39 5.90 7.96
CA ARG A 365 27.86 5.79 6.58
C ARG A 365 28.96 4.74 6.38
N PRO A 366 29.05 4.13 5.19
CA PRO A 366 28.11 4.29 4.08
C PRO A 366 26.77 3.61 4.37
N ASN A 367 25.66 4.29 4.05
CA ASN A 367 24.32 3.68 4.09
C ASN A 367 24.00 3.09 2.70
N LYS A 368 23.15 2.06 2.65
CA LYS A 368 22.75 1.41 1.39
C LYS A 368 21.34 1.78 1.03
N TYR A 369 21.12 2.12 -0.23
CA TYR A 369 19.81 2.43 -0.78
C TYR A 369 19.48 1.45 -1.91
N TYR A 370 18.20 1.17 -2.10
CA TYR A 370 17.74 0.15 -3.03
C TYR A 370 16.51 0.60 -3.80
N LEU A 371 16.52 0.34 -5.10
CA LEU A 371 15.33 0.31 -5.95
C LEU A 371 14.58 -0.99 -5.69
N ILE A 372 13.26 -0.85 -5.53
CA ILE A 372 12.33 -1.95 -5.28
C ILE A 372 11.20 -1.92 -6.30
N ASP A 373 10.36 -2.95 -6.26
CA ASP A 373 9.11 -3.02 -7.02
C ASP A 373 9.31 -3.04 -8.55
N TYR A 374 9.57 -4.23 -9.07
CA TYR A 374 9.87 -4.47 -10.48
C TYR A 374 8.64 -4.97 -11.26
N ASP A 375 7.43 -4.71 -10.75
CA ASP A 375 6.17 -5.21 -11.31
C ASP A 375 5.82 -4.59 -12.68
N LEU A 376 6.23 -3.33 -12.89
CA LEU A 376 6.12 -2.58 -14.14
C LEU A 376 7.42 -2.60 -14.97
N SER A 377 8.46 -3.28 -14.49
CA SER A 377 9.75 -3.30 -15.18
C SER A 377 9.71 -4.13 -16.45
N VAL A 378 10.42 -3.64 -17.48
CA VAL A 378 10.49 -4.27 -18.79
C VAL A 378 11.95 -4.44 -19.20
N ARG A 379 12.27 -5.63 -19.71
CA ARG A 379 13.56 -5.89 -20.38
C ARG A 379 13.44 -5.54 -21.86
N VAL A 380 14.26 -4.61 -22.33
CA VAL A 380 14.35 -4.20 -23.73
C VAL A 380 15.16 -5.26 -24.48
N LYS A 381 14.49 -6.06 -25.32
CA LYS A 381 15.14 -7.15 -26.09
C LYS A 381 15.40 -6.74 -27.52
N ALA A 382 14.61 -5.81 -28.05
CA ALA A 382 14.76 -5.23 -29.38
C ALA A 382 14.49 -3.72 -29.37
N GLU A 383 14.99 -3.05 -30.40
CA GLU A 383 14.63 -1.65 -30.67
C GLU A 383 13.12 -1.56 -30.92
N GLY A 384 12.43 -0.79 -30.08
CA GLY A 384 10.97 -0.70 -30.05
C GLY A 384 10.41 -0.95 -28.66
N ASP A 385 10.96 -1.91 -27.92
CA ASP A 385 10.45 -2.33 -26.60
C ASP A 385 10.51 -1.21 -25.55
N GLN A 386 11.38 -0.22 -25.76
CA GLN A 386 11.47 0.95 -24.90
C GLN A 386 10.26 1.88 -25.00
N TRP A 387 9.39 1.73 -25.99
CA TRP A 387 8.21 2.56 -26.17
C TRP A 387 6.99 1.89 -25.52
N MET A 388 6.59 2.42 -24.37
CA MET A 388 5.52 1.87 -23.52
C MET A 388 4.27 2.73 -23.62
N GLU A 389 3.11 2.11 -23.85
CA GLU A 389 1.82 2.78 -23.97
C GLU A 389 1.09 2.91 -22.61
N GLY A 390 0.14 3.85 -22.55
CA GLY A 390 -0.75 4.02 -21.39
C GLY A 390 -0.23 5.01 -20.34
N GLN A 391 -0.87 4.98 -19.17
CA GLN A 391 -0.45 5.71 -17.97
C GLN A 391 -0.13 4.70 -16.89
N TRP A 392 1.13 4.67 -16.48
CA TRP A 392 1.66 3.64 -15.58
C TRP A 392 2.50 4.28 -14.47
N GLY A 393 2.89 3.45 -13.49
CA GLY A 393 3.60 3.91 -12.30
C GLY A 393 2.75 4.77 -11.36
N GLN A 394 3.35 5.09 -10.22
CA GLN A 394 2.76 5.95 -9.20
C GLN A 394 2.97 7.43 -9.56
N ASP A 395 4.16 7.78 -10.05
CA ASP A 395 4.45 9.11 -10.55
C ASP A 395 3.99 9.23 -12.01
N ARG A 396 2.83 9.86 -12.18
CA ARG A 396 2.19 10.10 -13.48
C ARG A 396 2.34 11.54 -13.98
N THR A 397 3.25 12.34 -13.42
CA THR A 397 3.43 13.74 -13.86
C THR A 397 4.29 13.89 -15.10
N VAL A 398 4.78 12.78 -15.66
CA VAL A 398 5.54 12.70 -16.91
C VAL A 398 4.75 13.37 -18.04
N PRO A 399 5.21 14.49 -18.62
CA PRO A 399 4.42 15.29 -19.56
C PRO A 399 4.01 14.54 -20.84
N GLU A 400 4.86 13.65 -21.33
CA GLU A 400 4.61 12.82 -22.50
C GLU A 400 3.58 11.70 -22.25
N MET A 401 3.37 11.30 -20.98
CA MET A 401 2.51 10.16 -20.60
C MET A 401 1.04 10.54 -20.56
N THR A 402 0.54 10.94 -21.72
CA THR A 402 -0.87 11.36 -21.95
C THR A 402 -1.84 10.18 -22.05
N GLY A 403 -1.33 8.95 -22.12
CA GLY A 403 -2.12 7.72 -22.30
C GLY A 403 -2.49 7.41 -23.76
N HIS A 404 -2.27 8.34 -24.70
CA HIS A 404 -2.59 8.16 -26.12
C HIS A 404 -1.39 7.80 -27.00
N GLU A 405 -0.19 8.21 -26.59
CA GLU A 405 1.06 7.95 -27.32
C GLU A 405 2.04 7.19 -26.43
N ALA A 406 2.85 6.32 -27.05
CA ALA A 406 3.88 5.58 -26.35
C ALA A 406 5.02 6.51 -25.88
N CYS A 407 5.48 6.30 -24.66
CA CYS A 407 6.59 7.05 -24.06
C CYS A 407 7.86 6.19 -24.04
N ASN A 408 9.02 6.83 -24.14
CA ASN A 408 10.28 6.11 -23.98
C ASN A 408 10.53 5.82 -22.50
N GLY A 409 10.39 4.57 -22.07
CA GLY A 409 10.46 4.18 -20.66
C GLY A 409 11.79 4.53 -19.98
N TYR A 410 12.91 4.52 -20.70
CA TYR A 410 14.19 5.00 -20.15
C TYR A 410 14.13 6.50 -19.78
N LYS A 411 13.42 7.31 -20.57
CA LYS A 411 13.25 8.74 -20.28
C LYS A 411 12.27 8.96 -19.14
N VAL A 412 11.25 8.11 -19.04
CA VAL A 412 10.32 8.14 -17.92
C VAL A 412 11.04 7.85 -16.60
N ASP A 413 11.88 6.80 -16.54
CA ASP A 413 12.70 6.51 -15.33
C ASP A 413 13.53 7.73 -14.91
N VAL A 414 14.20 8.41 -15.86
CA VAL A 414 15.00 9.61 -15.58
C VAL A 414 14.13 10.76 -15.06
N TYR A 415 12.93 10.94 -15.60
CA TYR A 415 12.00 11.97 -15.14
C TYR A 415 11.50 11.68 -13.72
N GLN A 416 11.03 10.47 -13.46
CA GLN A 416 10.54 10.05 -12.14
C GLN A 416 11.64 10.14 -11.08
N MET A 417 12.86 9.73 -11.44
CA MET A 417 14.06 9.91 -10.61
C MET A 417 14.32 11.39 -10.29
N GLY A 418 14.13 12.29 -11.26
CA GLY A 418 14.19 13.74 -11.04
C GLY A 418 13.13 14.23 -10.03
N ASN A 419 11.93 13.66 -10.07
CA ASN A 419 10.86 13.98 -9.12
C ASN A 419 11.13 13.46 -7.70
N ILE A 420 11.88 12.37 -7.53
CA ILE A 420 12.37 11.95 -6.20
C ILE A 420 13.14 13.10 -5.53
N ILE A 421 13.95 13.83 -6.30
CA ILE A 421 14.71 14.98 -5.79
C ILE A 421 13.74 16.07 -5.30
N ASN A 422 12.70 16.38 -6.08
CA ASN A 422 11.68 17.35 -5.69
C ASN A 422 10.99 16.95 -4.38
N ASN A 423 10.57 15.68 -4.27
CA ASN A 423 9.93 15.14 -3.07
C ASN A 423 10.85 15.20 -1.85
N LEU A 424 12.15 14.93 -2.01
CA LEU A 424 13.13 15.05 -0.92
C LEU A 424 13.31 16.49 -0.44
N ILE A 425 13.24 17.49 -1.33
CA ILE A 425 13.26 18.91 -0.95
C ILE A 425 11.99 19.26 -0.16
N GLU A 426 10.82 18.87 -0.67
CA GLU A 426 9.54 19.18 -0.01
C GLU A 426 9.43 18.55 1.37
N ALA A 427 9.88 17.29 1.52
CA ALA A 427 9.91 16.58 2.79
C ALA A 427 10.94 17.14 3.78
N SER A 428 11.93 17.90 3.31
CA SER A 428 13.05 18.37 4.12
C SER A 428 13.01 19.88 4.33
N SER A 429 12.60 20.32 5.52
CA SER A 429 12.66 21.74 5.92
C SER A 429 14.07 22.33 5.90
N CYS A 430 15.10 21.49 5.82
CA CYS A 430 16.49 21.87 5.79
C CYS A 430 17.10 21.86 4.38
N LEU A 431 16.46 21.36 3.32
CA LEU A 431 17.09 21.28 1.99
C LEU A 431 16.59 22.37 1.05
N ARG A 432 17.50 22.87 0.21
CA ARG A 432 17.18 23.77 -0.89
C ARG A 432 18.01 23.38 -2.10
N LEU A 433 17.37 23.22 -3.25
CA LEU A 433 18.06 23.04 -4.52
C LEU A 433 18.34 24.41 -5.14
N VAL A 434 19.57 24.62 -5.58
CA VAL A 434 19.98 25.75 -6.38
C VAL A 434 20.46 25.19 -7.72
N ILE A 435 19.59 25.28 -8.72
CA ILE A 435 19.93 24.91 -10.10
C ILE A 435 20.74 26.07 -10.69
N LEU A 436 22.01 25.81 -10.99
CA LEU A 436 22.84 26.66 -11.83
C LEU A 436 22.80 26.10 -13.26
N GLU A 437 22.99 26.93 -14.29
CA GLU A 437 22.79 26.58 -15.71
C GLU A 437 23.38 25.22 -16.16
N LYS A 438 24.41 24.70 -15.47
CA LYS A 438 25.02 23.39 -15.74
C LYS A 438 25.27 22.51 -14.51
N ASP A 439 24.93 22.98 -13.32
CA ASP A 439 25.26 22.31 -12.05
C ASP A 439 24.03 22.28 -11.13
N VAL A 440 23.84 21.17 -10.42
CA VAL A 440 22.84 21.09 -9.35
C VAL A 440 23.55 21.25 -8.01
N LEU A 441 23.32 22.38 -7.34
CA LEU A 441 23.78 22.60 -5.98
C LEU A 441 22.67 22.22 -4.99
N ILE A 442 23.02 21.46 -3.95
CA ILE A 442 22.13 21.20 -2.82
C ILE A 442 22.67 21.93 -1.60
N GLU A 443 21.84 22.81 -1.03
CA GLU A 443 22.13 23.56 0.20
C GLU A 443 21.33 22.96 1.37
N CYS A 444 21.97 22.84 2.54
CA CYS A 444 21.28 22.44 3.78
C CYS A 444 21.34 23.56 4.85
N PHE A 445 20.19 23.85 5.45
CA PHE A 445 19.97 24.87 6.46
C PHE A 445 19.52 24.22 7.78
N ASP A 446 20.09 24.63 8.92
CA ASP A 446 19.49 24.34 10.22
C ASP A 446 18.90 25.62 10.86
N SER A 447 18.27 25.49 12.02
CA SER A 447 17.68 26.61 12.81
C SER A 447 18.66 27.73 13.21
N THR A 448 19.93 27.63 12.85
CA THR A 448 21.03 28.58 13.15
C THR A 448 21.77 29.10 11.91
N GLY A 449 21.49 28.60 10.70
CA GLY A 449 22.08 29.09 9.44
C GLY A 449 22.61 28.00 8.50
N LEU A 450 23.19 28.43 7.37
CA LEU A 450 23.68 27.59 6.25
C LEU A 450 24.93 26.80 6.69
N HIS A 451 24.88 25.46 6.68
CA HIS A 451 25.94 24.61 7.25
C HIS A 451 26.82 23.90 6.20
N GLY A 452 26.51 24.04 4.91
CA GLY A 452 27.36 23.58 3.81
C GLY A 452 26.67 23.64 2.45
N THR A 453 27.48 23.80 1.40
CA THR A 453 27.10 23.69 0.00
C THR A 453 27.78 22.46 -0.60
N GLY A 454 27.05 21.67 -1.40
CA GLY A 454 27.59 20.54 -2.17
C GLY A 454 27.21 20.69 -3.64
N SER A 455 28.13 20.38 -4.54
CA SER A 455 27.85 20.21 -5.98
C SER A 455 27.66 18.73 -6.29
N ILE A 456 26.58 18.42 -7.01
CA ILE A 456 26.40 17.14 -7.69
C ILE A 456 27.04 17.26 -9.07
#